data_AF-A0A9X0U342-F1
#
_entry.id   AF-A0A9X0U342-F1
#
_cell.length_a   1.000
_cell.length_b   1.000
_cell.length_c   1.000
_cell.angle_alpha   90.00
_cell.angle_beta   90.00
_cell.angle_gamma   90.00
#
_symmetry.space_group_name_H-M   'P 1'
#
loop_
_entity.id
_entity.type
_entity.pdbx_description
1 polymer ?
#
loop_
_entity_poly.entity_id
_entity_poly.type
_entity_poly.pdbx_seq_one_letter_code
_entity_poly.pdbx_strand_id
1 'polypeptide(L)'
;MPSFSEVTRIEAAIKNKNSKELEWSLWYCRMRQSVPSALPGDVKYWRGIEVLVKDALAPPVAAKIYPAKKKKPNRGLGLGPVETDEKGS
;
A
#
# COMPACT_ATOMS: atom_id res chain seq x y z
N MET A 1 4.88 16.27 -29.73
CA MET A 1 5.84 15.89 -28.66
C MET A 1 6.23 14.45 -28.91
N PRO A 2 7.52 14.08 -29.01
CA PRO A 2 7.90 12.68 -29.18
C PRO A 2 7.48 11.93 -27.92
N SER A 3 6.51 11.02 -28.05
CA SER A 3 6.15 10.08 -27.00
C SER A 3 7.30 9.09 -26.87
N PHE A 4 8.15 9.28 -25.86
CA PHE A 4 9.20 8.32 -25.52
C PHE A 4 8.55 6.95 -25.29
N SER A 5 8.92 5.95 -26.09
CA SER A 5 8.38 4.59 -26.00
C SER A 5 8.62 4.00 -24.61
N GLU A 6 9.67 4.46 -23.92
CA GLU A 6 10.00 4.08 -22.55
C GLU A 6 8.99 4.63 -21.54
N VAL A 7 8.50 5.87 -21.72
CA VAL A 7 7.49 6.44 -20.81
C VAL A 7 6.20 5.66 -20.90
N THR A 8 5.75 5.31 -22.11
CA THR A 8 4.58 4.45 -22.32
C THR A 8 4.76 3.07 -21.67
N ARG A 9 5.97 2.51 -21.75
CA ARG A 9 6.30 1.23 -21.09
C ARG A 9 6.23 1.35 -19.56
N ILE A 10 6.76 2.43 -18.99
CA ILE A 10 6.71 2.71 -17.55
C ILE A 10 5.25 2.86 -17.09
N GLU A 11 4.44 3.64 -17.82
CA GLU A 11 3.02 3.83 -17.52
C GLU A 11 2.25 2.50 -17.56
N ALA A 12 2.51 1.66 -18.57
CA ALA A 12 1.93 0.33 -18.65
C ALA A 12 2.37 -0.57 -17.48
N ALA A 13 3.64 -0.49 -17.07
CA ALA A 13 4.17 -1.24 -15.93
C ALA A 13 3.48 -0.84 -14.60
N ILE A 14 3.28 0.46 -14.39
CA ILE A 14 2.54 1.01 -13.24
C ILE A 14 1.10 0.53 -13.26
N LYS A 15 0.41 0.65 -14.41
CA LYS A 15 -0.99 0.23 -14.55
C LYS A 15 -1.18 -1.25 -14.28
N ASN A 16 -0.27 -2.09 -14.77
CA ASN A 16 -0.33 -3.54 -14.63
C ASN A 16 0.26 -4.05 -13.31
N LYS A 17 0.83 -3.17 -12.47
CA LYS A 17 1.57 -3.53 -11.24
C LYS A 17 2.62 -4.61 -11.48
N ASN A 18 3.29 -4.55 -12.63
CA ASN A 18 4.31 -5.55 -13.01
C ASN A 18 5.63 -5.20 -12.33
N SER A 19 5.96 -5.91 -11.25
CA SER A 19 7.15 -5.65 -10.42
C SER A 19 8.45 -5.68 -11.22
N LYS A 20 8.62 -6.66 -12.11
CA LYS A 20 9.83 -6.80 -12.93
C LYS A 20 10.05 -5.60 -13.85
N GLU A 21 8.97 -5.13 -14.49
CA GLU A 21 9.02 -3.96 -15.36
C GLU A 21 9.21 -2.66 -14.57
N LEU A 22 8.66 -2.58 -13.35
CA LEU A 22 8.86 -1.45 -12.46
C LEU A 22 10.30 -1.37 -11.93
N GLU A 23 10.95 -2.49 -11.64
CA GLU A 23 12.37 -2.54 -11.29
C GLU A 23 13.25 -2.06 -12.45
N TRP A 24 12.97 -2.52 -13.68
CA TRP A 24 13.63 -2.02 -14.88
C TRP A 24 13.42 -0.50 -15.05
N SER A 25 12.19 -0.04 -14.84
CA SER A 25 11.81 1.38 -14.92
C SER A 25 12.58 2.23 -13.92
N LEU A 26 12.76 1.74 -12.69
CA LEU A 26 13.52 2.40 -11.63
C LEU A 26 15.00 2.56 -12.03
N TRP A 27 15.60 1.47 -12.53
CA TRP A 27 16.98 1.50 -13.03
C TRP A 27 17.13 2.48 -14.20
N TYR A 28 16.20 2.46 -15.17
CA TYR A 28 16.24 3.33 -16.34
C TYR A 28 16.16 4.81 -15.96
N CYS A 29 15.28 5.17 -15.01
CA CYS A 29 15.19 6.55 -14.51
C CYS A 29 16.51 7.03 -13.90
N ARG A 30 17.21 6.17 -13.14
CA ARG A 30 18.52 6.51 -12.54
C ARG A 30 19.61 6.62 -13.61
N MET A 31 19.60 5.72 -14.59
CA MET A 31 20.52 5.76 -15.73
C MET A 31 20.40 7.09 -16.49
N ARG A 32 19.17 7.54 -16.80
CA ARG A 32 18.91 8.83 -17.46
C ARG A 32 19.38 10.04 -16.64
N GLN A 33 19.28 9.99 -15.32
CA GLN A 33 19.79 11.04 -14.43
C GLN A 33 21.32 11.08 -14.35
N SER A 34 21.99 9.95 -14.57
CA SER A 34 23.46 9.84 -14.49
C SER A 34 24.20 10.21 -15.78
N VAL A 35 23.47 10.51 -16.87
CA VAL A 35 24.09 10.90 -18.15
C VAL A 35 24.78 12.26 -17.98
N PRO A 36 26.11 12.38 -18.20
CA PRO A 36 26.85 13.62 -17.94
C PRO A 36 26.38 14.82 -18.77
N SER A 37 25.82 14.56 -19.95
CA SER A 37 25.26 15.58 -20.86
C SER A 37 23.78 15.86 -20.64
N ALA A 38 23.15 15.27 -19.62
CA ALA A 38 21.73 15.51 -19.34
C ALA A 38 21.49 16.95 -18.92
N LEU A 39 20.49 17.59 -19.53
CA LEU A 39 20.07 18.92 -19.12
C LEU A 39 19.41 18.85 -17.72
N PRO A 40 19.51 19.91 -16.89
CA PRO A 40 18.85 19.93 -15.59
C PRO A 40 17.34 19.68 -15.67
N GLY A 41 16.69 20.11 -16.75
CA GLY A 41 15.27 19.85 -17.02
C GLY A 41 14.97 18.35 -17.21
N ASP A 42 15.83 17.64 -17.94
CA ASP A 42 15.69 16.19 -18.16
C ASP A 42 15.89 15.44 -16.85
N VAL A 43 16.91 15.81 -16.07
CA VAL A 43 17.16 15.20 -14.75
C VAL A 43 15.95 15.38 -13.84
N LYS A 44 15.34 16.57 -13.82
CA LYS A 44 14.12 16.84 -13.05
C LYS A 44 12.94 16.03 -13.54
N TYR A 45 12.77 15.89 -14.85
CA TYR A 45 11.72 15.08 -15.47
C TYR A 45 11.85 13.60 -15.06
N TRP A 46 13.04 13.01 -15.23
CA TRP A 46 13.30 11.61 -14.87
C TRP A 46 13.22 11.36 -13.36
N ARG A 47 13.56 12.35 -12.52
CA ARG A 47 13.29 12.28 -11.07
C ARG A 47 11.80 12.21 -10.76
N GLY A 48 10.98 12.97 -11.46
CA GLY A 48 9.52 12.92 -11.30
C GLY A 48 8.97 11.53 -11.60
N ILE A 49 9.44 10.92 -12.69
CA ILE A 49 9.06 9.55 -13.05
C ILE A 49 9.56 8.53 -12.02
N GLU A 50 10.81 8.68 -11.52
CA GLU A 50 11.35 7.78 -10.50
C GLU A 50 10.47 7.73 -9.24
N VAL A 51 9.90 8.87 -8.82
CA VAL A 51 8.98 8.92 -7.68
C VAL A 51 7.72 8.09 -7.95
N LEU A 52 7.10 8.26 -9.13
CA LEU A 52 5.91 7.48 -9.50
C LEU A 52 6.17 5.97 -9.54
N VAL A 53 7.34 5.57 -10.03
CA VAL A 53 7.74 4.16 -10.07
C VAL A 53 8.00 3.61 -8.66
N LYS A 54 8.62 4.39 -7.76
CA LYS A 54 8.82 4.00 -6.36
C LYS A 54 7.50 3.82 -5.62
N ASP A 55 6.55 4.73 -5.83
CA ASP A 55 5.22 4.63 -5.23
C ASP A 55 4.47 3.40 -5.74
N ALA A 56 4.63 3.05 -7.02
CA ALA A 56 4.05 1.84 -7.60
C ALA A 56 4.71 0.54 -7.10
N LEU A 57 6.01 0.58 -6.76
CA LEU A 57 6.76 -0.54 -6.17
C LEU A 57 6.50 -0.72 -4.67
N ALA A 58 6.03 0.32 -3.98
CA ALA A 58 5.77 0.24 -2.56
C ALA A 58 4.75 -0.88 -2.29
N PRO A 59 5.02 -1.78 -1.33
CA PRO A 59 4.04 -2.80 -0.96
C PRO A 59 2.74 -2.09 -0.55
N PRO A 60 1.56 -2.61 -0.94
CA PRO A 60 0.31 -2.01 -0.53
C PRO A 60 0.32 -1.94 0.99
N VAL A 61 0.33 -0.73 1.54
CA VAL A 61 0.29 -0.51 2.99
C VAL A 61 -0.94 -1.26 3.47
N ALA A 62 -0.70 -2.36 4.20
CA ALA A 62 -1.77 -3.17 4.74
C ALA A 62 -2.70 -2.22 5.48
N ALA A 63 -3.92 -2.04 4.95
CA ALA A 63 -4.93 -1.23 5.59
C ALA A 63 -4.98 -1.71 7.03
N LYS A 64 -4.72 -0.82 8.00
CA LYS A 64 -4.76 -1.16 9.42
C LYS A 64 -6.13 -1.79 9.67
N ILE A 65 -6.17 -3.11 9.74
CA ILE A 65 -7.35 -3.87 10.16
C ILE A 65 -7.48 -3.51 11.62
N TYR A 66 -8.21 -2.43 11.89
CA TYR A 66 -8.72 -2.19 13.23
C TYR A 66 -9.47 -3.47 13.60
N PRO A 67 -9.11 -4.17 14.68
CA PRO A 67 -9.91 -5.28 15.13
C PRO A 67 -11.29 -4.71 15.43
N ALA A 68 -12.27 -5.04 14.58
CA ALA A 68 -13.66 -4.71 14.83
C ALA A 68 -13.99 -5.29 16.21
N LYS A 69 -14.25 -4.41 17.18
CA LYS A 69 -14.67 -4.80 18.52
C LYS A 69 -15.87 -5.74 18.37
N LYS A 70 -15.63 -7.05 18.52
CA LYS A 70 -16.70 -8.05 18.61
C LYS A 70 -17.54 -7.68 19.83
N LYS A 71 -18.70 -7.06 19.61
CA LYS A 71 -19.74 -6.92 20.63
C LYS A 71 -20.18 -8.34 20.96
N LYS A 72 -19.99 -8.76 22.22
CA LYS A 72 -20.44 -10.08 22.71
C LYS A 72 -21.95 -10.22 22.44
N PRO A 73 -22.42 -11.36 21.93
CA PRO A 73 -23.86 -11.61 21.84
C PRO A 73 -24.41 -11.71 23.26
N ASN A 74 -25.56 -11.06 23.49
CA ASN A 74 -26.38 -11.22 24.68
C ASN A 74 -26.50 -12.70 25.03
N ARG A 75 -25.85 -13.11 26.12
CA ARG A 75 -26.08 -14.39 26.76
C ARG A 75 -26.92 -14.07 27.98
N GLY A 76 -28.25 -14.22 27.82
CA GLY A 76 -29.20 -14.07 28.90
C GLY A 76 -28.75 -14.89 30.09
N LEU A 77 -28.64 -14.23 31.25
CA LEU A 77 -28.57 -14.90 32.53
C LEU A 77 -29.94 -14.70 33.17
N GLY A 78 -30.74 -15.75 33.12
CA GLY A 78 -32.01 -15.83 33.84
C GLY A 78 -31.75 -15.62 35.34
N LEU A 79 -32.49 -14.69 35.92
CA LEU A 79 -32.70 -14.60 37.35
C LEU A 79 -33.57 -15.81 37.76
N GLY A 80 -32.92 -16.92 38.09
CA GLY A 80 -33.51 -17.97 38.90
C GLY A 80 -33.30 -17.63 40.38
N PRO A 81 -34.33 -17.68 41.24
CA PRO A 81 -34.19 -17.34 42.65
C PRO A 81 -33.30 -18.37 43.35
N VAL A 82 -32.34 -17.89 44.14
CA VAL A 82 -31.49 -18.75 44.98
C VAL A 82 -32.27 -19.06 46.26
N GLU A 83 -32.57 -20.33 46.47
CA GLU A 83 -33.12 -20.84 47.72
C GLU A 83 -32.03 -20.69 48.79
N THR A 84 -32.32 -19.93 49.85
CA THR A 84 -31.49 -19.89 51.06
C THR A 84 -32.32 -20.47 52.19
N ASP A 85 -31.97 -21.71 52.55
CA ASP A 85 -32.42 -22.42 53.75
C ASP A 85 -31.74 -21.79 54.97
N GLU A 86 -32.49 -21.08 55.81
CA GLU A 86 -32.09 -20.75 57.18
C GLU A 86 -32.94 -21.57 58.16
N LYS A 87 -32.25 -22.48 58.86
CA LYS A 87 -32.79 -23.36 59.90
C LYS A 87 -32.33 -22.87 61.28
N GLY A 88 -33.28 -22.74 62.21
CA GLY A 88 -33.08 -22.73 63.66
C GLY A 88 -32.91 -21.34 64.28
N SER A 89 -33.57 -20.97 65.38
CA SER A 89 -34.14 -21.77 66.46
C SER A 89 -35.18 -20.98 67.26
#